data_AF-A0A9E2GB55-F1
#
_entry.id   AF-A0A9E2GB55-F1
#
_cell.length_a   1.000
_cell.length_b   1.000
_cell.length_c   1.000
_cell.angle_alpha   90.00
_cell.angle_beta   90.00
_cell.angle_gamma   90.00
#
_symmetry.space_group_name_H-M   'P 1'
#
loop_
_entity.id
_entity.type
_entity.pdbx_description
1 polymer ?
#
loop_
_entity_poly.entity_id
_entity_poly.type
_entity_poly.pdbx_seq_one_letter_code
_entity_poly.pdbx_strand_id
1 'polypeptide(L)'
;MIKVFFHLVLDIGYTLEYVYVKDGIFDNRRNVEEAKAVIKLLRKILRERENNETIGVITFNSTQRDLIENYVDAELFKQSTYQKQFETELYRTEDGEDQSLFIKNIENVQGDERDIIIFSMGYGRDLSGVVHRRFGWLNNDGGQNRLNVAISRAKQKIYFVSSLFPEELKVDDLKSTGPKLLKDYMRYCYYISNKKPELARDVLNQLHAEGSNHAEEVLSDLVLDIKQRLERNNYIVKTSIGIGRYSINLAVYDQETLSYKLGIICDVDEVKTANSRRDLIHQEKYLKARNWKLYRVFASNWYIDQAKEMRNIRDLIK
;
A
#
# COMPACT_ATOMS: atom_id res chain seq x y z
N MET A 1 -7.40 4.71 4.55
CA MET A 1 -6.99 3.59 3.68
C MET A 1 -5.56 3.76 3.14
N ILE A 2 -5.20 4.80 2.38
CA ILE A 2 -3.80 5.09 1.98
C ILE A 2 -2.87 5.26 3.17
N LYS A 3 -3.33 6.00 4.18
CA LYS A 3 -2.57 6.21 5.41
C LYS A 3 -2.44 4.91 6.24
N VAL A 4 -3.36 3.94 6.07
CA VAL A 4 -3.18 2.56 6.58
C VAL A 4 -2.07 1.88 5.79
N PHE A 5 -2.14 1.93 4.45
CA PHE A 5 -1.16 1.30 3.57
C PHE A 5 0.27 1.78 3.82
N PHE A 6 0.45 3.09 3.98
CA PHE A 6 1.75 3.65 4.28
C PHE A 6 2.32 3.25 5.65
N HIS A 7 1.46 3.18 6.68
CA HIS A 7 1.86 2.66 7.97
C HIS A 7 2.21 1.17 7.85
N LEU A 8 1.36 0.39 7.15
CA LEU A 8 1.60 -1.02 6.84
C LEU A 8 2.91 -1.26 6.07
N VAL A 9 3.36 -0.36 5.20
CA VAL A 9 4.64 -0.50 4.48
C VAL A 9 5.85 -0.20 5.39
N LEU A 10 5.74 0.75 6.33
CA LEU A 10 6.79 0.97 7.34
C LEU A 10 6.80 -0.10 8.44
N ASP A 11 5.65 -0.70 8.73
CA ASP A 11 5.43 -1.50 9.93
C ASP A 11 5.28 -3.01 9.66
N ILE A 12 4.97 -3.44 8.43
CA ILE A 12 4.88 -4.86 8.01
C ILE A 12 6.04 -5.27 7.07
N GLY A 13 7.04 -4.41 6.84
CA GLY A 13 8.22 -4.81 6.09
C GLY A 13 7.96 -5.11 4.60
N TYR A 14 7.01 -4.41 3.98
CA TYR A 14 6.95 -4.40 2.52
C TYR A 14 8.28 -3.87 1.99
N THR A 15 8.99 -4.69 1.21
CA THR A 15 10.16 -4.17 0.51
C THR A 15 9.64 -3.28 -0.60
N LEU A 16 10.06 -2.01 -0.61
CA LEU A 16 9.69 -1.07 -1.65
C LEU A 16 10.94 -0.61 -2.38
N GLU A 17 10.95 -0.77 -3.69
CA GLU A 17 12.05 -0.38 -4.56
C GLU A 17 11.59 0.65 -5.60
N TYR A 18 12.24 1.80 -5.62
CA TYR A 18 12.02 2.85 -6.60
C TYR A 18 12.96 2.63 -7.79
N VAL A 19 12.41 2.24 -8.92
CA VAL A 19 13.18 1.95 -10.14
C VAL A 19 13.16 3.19 -11.03
N TYR A 20 14.22 3.99 -10.92
CA TYR A 20 14.38 5.17 -11.77
C TYR A 20 14.79 4.76 -13.18
N VAL A 21 14.01 5.19 -14.18
CA VAL A 21 14.25 4.94 -15.60
C VAL A 21 14.81 6.20 -16.24
N LYS A 22 16.11 6.19 -16.49
CA LYS A 22 16.77 7.28 -17.20
C LYS A 22 16.21 7.39 -18.63
N ASP A 23 16.12 8.62 -19.13
CA ASP A 23 15.77 8.92 -20.53
C ASP A 23 14.36 8.46 -20.96
N GLY A 24 13.46 8.22 -19.99
CA GLY A 24 12.06 7.93 -20.28
C GLY A 24 11.33 9.14 -20.85
N ILE A 25 10.72 8.94 -22.02
CA ILE A 25 9.98 9.97 -22.76
C ILE A 25 8.50 9.60 -22.75
N PHE A 26 7.67 10.55 -22.35
CA PHE A 26 6.22 10.47 -22.47
C PHE A 26 5.78 10.96 -23.85
N ASP A 27 5.41 10.01 -24.71
CA ASP A 27 4.89 10.29 -26.04
C ASP A 27 3.65 9.46 -26.30
N ASN A 28 2.65 10.04 -26.98
CA ASN A 28 1.40 9.35 -27.32
C ASN A 28 0.74 8.61 -26.13
N ARG A 29 0.78 9.22 -24.95
CA ARG A 29 0.23 8.70 -23.67
C ARG A 29 0.94 7.45 -23.10
N ARG A 30 2.15 7.15 -23.57
CA ARG A 30 2.95 6.00 -23.13
C ARG A 30 4.42 6.38 -22.94
N ASN A 31 5.15 5.53 -22.23
CA ASN A 31 6.58 5.65 -22.02
C ASN A 31 7.25 4.32 -22.34
N VAL A 32 7.99 4.32 -23.45
CA VAL A 32 8.62 3.13 -24.01
C VAL A 32 9.75 2.61 -23.14
N GLU A 33 10.58 3.50 -22.60
CA GLU A 33 11.70 3.09 -21.76
C GLU A 33 11.23 2.55 -20.42
N GLU A 34 10.16 3.12 -19.84
CA GLU A 34 9.54 2.54 -18.65
C GLU A 34 8.94 1.16 -18.92
N ALA A 35 8.27 0.96 -20.05
CA ALA A 35 7.72 -0.35 -20.40
C ALA A 35 8.83 -1.41 -20.57
N LYS A 36 9.94 -1.07 -21.23
CA LYS A 36 11.13 -1.94 -21.32
C LYS A 36 11.72 -2.24 -19.95
N ALA A 37 11.78 -1.25 -19.05
CA ALA A 37 12.27 -1.45 -17.69
C ALA A 37 11.37 -2.41 -16.90
N VAL A 38 10.05 -2.34 -17.06
CA VAL A 38 9.09 -3.30 -16.47
C VAL A 38 9.38 -4.72 -16.96
N ILE A 39 9.60 -4.93 -18.26
CA ILE A 39 9.90 -6.27 -18.80
C ILE A 39 11.23 -6.81 -18.28
N LYS A 40 12.26 -5.95 -18.21
CA LYS A 40 13.55 -6.30 -17.60
C LYS A 40 13.38 -6.70 -16.13
N LEU A 41 12.52 -5.99 -15.40
CA LEU A 41 12.24 -6.26 -14.01
C LEU A 41 11.43 -7.55 -13.83
N LEU A 42 10.43 -7.81 -14.66
CA LEU A 42 9.70 -9.09 -14.68
C LEU A 42 10.67 -10.26 -14.87
N ARG A 43 11.55 -10.21 -15.88
CA ARG A 43 12.59 -11.23 -16.10
C ARG A 43 13.52 -11.40 -14.90
N LYS A 44 13.88 -10.30 -14.23
CA LYS A 44 14.70 -10.32 -13.01
C LYS A 44 13.98 -11.07 -11.89
N ILE A 45 12.72 -10.69 -11.61
CA ILE A 45 11.90 -11.31 -10.56
C ILE A 45 11.69 -12.80 -10.85
N LEU A 46 11.33 -13.18 -12.08
CA LEU A 46 11.12 -14.59 -12.45
C LEU A 46 12.38 -15.46 -12.30
N ARG A 47 13.57 -14.85 -12.31
CA ARG A 47 14.85 -15.54 -12.11
C ARG A 47 15.27 -15.60 -10.64
N GLU A 48 14.97 -14.55 -9.87
CA GLU A 48 15.53 -14.34 -8.53
C GLU A 48 14.55 -14.65 -7.39
N ARG A 49 13.25 -14.77 -7.67
CA ARG A 49 12.24 -15.06 -6.65
C ARG A 49 12.40 -16.49 -6.11
N GLU A 50 12.23 -16.66 -4.80
CA GLU A 50 12.54 -17.94 -4.10
C GLU A 50 11.27 -18.73 -3.76
N ASN A 51 10.15 -18.05 -3.51
CA ASN A 51 8.91 -18.68 -3.01
C ASN A 51 7.79 -18.69 -4.06
N ASN A 52 8.17 -18.62 -5.34
CA ASN A 52 7.24 -18.56 -6.47
C ASN A 52 6.20 -17.42 -6.34
N GLU A 53 6.60 -16.27 -5.81
CA GLU A 53 5.75 -15.12 -5.52
C GLU A 53 4.95 -14.70 -6.77
N THR A 54 3.63 -14.53 -6.61
CA THR A 54 2.73 -14.10 -7.69
C THR A 54 2.98 -12.64 -8.06
N ILE A 55 2.81 -12.27 -9.34
CA ILE A 55 3.19 -10.95 -9.85
C ILE A 55 2.00 -10.25 -10.52
N GLY A 56 1.86 -8.95 -10.29
CA GLY A 56 0.92 -8.10 -11.03
C GLY A 56 1.59 -6.80 -11.47
N VAL A 57 1.21 -6.30 -12.65
CA VAL A 57 1.64 -4.99 -13.17
C VAL A 57 0.45 -4.05 -13.19
N ILE A 58 0.61 -2.89 -12.55
CA ILE A 58 -0.40 -1.84 -12.54
C ILE A 58 0.14 -0.60 -13.25
N THR A 59 -0.59 -0.12 -14.26
CA THR A 59 -0.26 1.12 -14.96
C THR A 59 -1.23 2.24 -14.59
N PHE A 60 -0.82 3.51 -14.72
CA PHE A 60 -1.74 4.62 -14.47
C PHE A 60 -2.66 4.96 -15.64
N ASN A 61 -2.38 4.44 -16.85
CA ASN A 61 -3.23 4.62 -18.02
C ASN A 61 -3.25 3.36 -18.90
N SER A 62 -4.31 3.21 -19.70
CA SER A 62 -4.51 2.04 -20.56
C SER A 62 -3.47 1.95 -21.69
N THR A 63 -3.05 3.06 -22.28
CA THR A 63 -2.06 3.02 -23.39
C THR A 63 -0.71 2.47 -22.93
N GLN A 64 -0.31 2.75 -21.69
CA GLN A 64 0.88 2.16 -21.08
C GLN A 64 0.69 0.67 -20.76
N ARG A 65 -0.52 0.27 -20.32
CA ARG A 65 -0.86 -1.15 -20.12
C ARG A 65 -0.68 -1.91 -21.42
N ASP A 66 -1.32 -1.44 -22.49
CA ASP A 66 -1.30 -2.07 -23.81
C ASP A 66 0.14 -2.19 -24.33
N LEU A 67 0.97 -1.17 -24.10
CA LEU A 67 2.38 -1.22 -24.48
C LEU A 67 3.14 -2.32 -23.74
N ILE A 68 2.89 -2.49 -22.44
CA ILE A 68 3.55 -3.54 -21.63
C ILE A 68 3.04 -4.92 -22.04
N GLU A 69 1.73 -5.08 -22.26
CA GLU A 69 1.13 -6.32 -22.79
C GLU A 69 1.79 -6.73 -24.11
N ASN A 70 1.92 -5.80 -25.07
CA ASN A 70 2.60 -6.05 -26.35
C ASN A 70 4.06 -6.51 -26.16
N TYR A 71 4.77 -5.96 -25.17
CA TYR A 71 6.12 -6.42 -24.89
C TYR A 71 6.16 -7.80 -24.24
N VAL A 72 5.20 -8.14 -23.37
CA VAL A 72 5.08 -9.48 -22.81
C VAL A 72 4.75 -10.49 -23.91
N ASP A 73 3.82 -10.17 -24.81
CA ASP A 73 3.52 -11.01 -25.97
C ASP A 73 4.77 -11.22 -26.85
N ALA A 74 5.55 -10.17 -27.08
CA ALA A 74 6.81 -10.27 -27.81
C ALA A 74 7.85 -11.17 -27.11
N GLU A 75 7.79 -11.35 -25.78
CA GLU A 75 8.60 -12.34 -25.08
C GLU A 75 8.14 -13.77 -25.33
N LEU A 76 6.83 -13.99 -25.49
CA LEU A 76 6.26 -15.31 -25.81
C LEU A 76 6.63 -15.77 -27.23
N PHE A 77 6.85 -14.85 -28.16
CA PHE A 77 7.29 -15.18 -29.52
C PHE A 77 8.80 -15.43 -29.65
N LYS A 78 9.60 -15.08 -28.64
CA LYS A 78 11.04 -15.35 -28.64
C LYS A 78 11.30 -16.77 -28.19
N GLN A 79 12.12 -17.52 -28.93
CA GLN A 79 12.70 -18.79 -28.47
C GLN A 79 13.77 -18.53 -27.40
N SER A 80 13.34 -18.14 -26.20
CA SER A 80 14.23 -17.82 -25.08
C SER A 80 13.83 -18.59 -23.82
N THR A 81 14.75 -18.67 -22.85
CA THR A 81 14.49 -19.30 -21.54
C THR A 81 13.32 -18.65 -20.79
N TYR A 82 13.04 -17.37 -21.06
CA TYR A 82 11.94 -16.64 -20.44
C TYR A 82 10.56 -16.98 -21.01
N GLN A 83 10.49 -17.50 -22.24
CA GLN A 83 9.23 -17.80 -22.92
C GLN A 83 8.32 -18.70 -22.06
N LYS A 84 8.86 -19.85 -21.62
CA LYS A 84 8.12 -20.82 -20.79
C LYS A 84 7.76 -20.24 -19.42
N GLN A 85 8.60 -19.38 -18.86
CA GLN A 85 8.33 -18.74 -17.57
C GLN A 85 7.17 -17.75 -17.68
N PHE A 86 7.16 -16.91 -18.71
CA PHE A 86 6.05 -15.99 -18.97
C PHE A 86 4.75 -16.74 -19.29
N GLU A 87 4.80 -17.78 -20.12
CA GLU A 87 3.63 -18.62 -20.43
C GLU A 87 3.05 -19.27 -19.16
N THR A 88 3.91 -19.84 -18.31
CA THR A 88 3.48 -20.43 -17.02
C THR A 88 2.79 -19.39 -16.15
N GLU A 89 3.36 -18.19 -16.04
CA GLU A 89 2.78 -17.15 -15.20
C GLU A 89 1.49 -16.57 -15.78
N LEU A 90 1.35 -16.43 -17.10
CA LEU A 90 0.14 -15.90 -17.72
C LEU A 90 -1.07 -16.83 -17.59
N TYR A 91 -0.83 -18.13 -17.38
CA TYR A 91 -1.90 -19.13 -17.21
C TYR A 91 -1.88 -19.80 -15.82
N ARG A 92 -1.20 -19.18 -14.84
CA ARG A 92 -1.03 -19.75 -13.50
C ARG A 92 -2.37 -19.85 -12.78
N THR A 93 -2.69 -21.05 -12.32
CA THR A 93 -3.83 -21.34 -11.45
C THR A 93 -3.33 -22.06 -10.21
N GLU A 94 -3.74 -21.62 -9.02
CA GLU A 94 -3.43 -22.29 -7.75
C GLU A 94 -4.72 -22.49 -6.96
N ASP A 95 -4.94 -23.71 -6.44
CA ASP A 95 -6.14 -24.10 -5.68
C ASP A 95 -7.48 -23.77 -6.37
N GLY A 96 -7.48 -23.73 -7.71
CA GLY A 96 -8.65 -23.39 -8.53
C GLY A 96 -8.90 -21.88 -8.67
N GLU A 97 -8.02 -21.04 -8.13
CA GLU A 97 -8.06 -19.59 -8.27
C GLU A 97 -7.04 -19.08 -9.29
N ASP A 98 -7.41 -18.02 -10.01
CA ASP A 98 -6.54 -17.35 -10.98
C ASP A 98 -5.42 -16.54 -10.28
N GLN A 99 -4.22 -17.09 -10.33
CA GLN A 99 -2.99 -16.48 -9.83
C GLN A 99 -2.08 -15.99 -10.97
N SER A 100 -2.63 -15.82 -12.17
CA SER A 100 -1.87 -15.41 -13.35
C SER A 100 -1.21 -14.03 -13.20
N LEU A 101 -0.11 -13.82 -13.92
CA LEU A 101 0.43 -12.49 -14.15
C LEU A 101 -0.63 -11.62 -14.82
N PHE A 102 -1.08 -10.58 -14.12
CA PHE A 102 -1.97 -9.59 -14.71
C PHE A 102 -1.21 -8.32 -15.09
N ILE A 103 -1.70 -7.65 -16.14
CA ILE A 103 -1.27 -6.30 -16.53
C ILE A 103 -2.55 -5.47 -16.66
N LYS A 104 -2.79 -4.55 -15.73
CA LYS A 104 -4.05 -3.80 -15.66
C LYS A 104 -3.75 -2.32 -15.41
N ASN A 105 -4.57 -1.43 -15.96
CA ASN A 105 -4.52 -0.03 -15.56
C ASN A 105 -5.32 0.19 -14.27
N ILE A 106 -4.99 1.26 -13.57
CA ILE A 106 -5.54 1.63 -12.25
C ILE A 106 -7.08 1.64 -12.15
N GLU A 107 -7.77 1.86 -13.26
CA GLU A 107 -9.24 1.84 -13.34
C GLU A 107 -9.82 0.42 -13.34
N ASN A 108 -9.05 -0.57 -13.78
CA ASN A 108 -9.50 -1.93 -14.01
C ASN A 108 -8.96 -2.92 -12.95
N VAL A 109 -8.18 -2.45 -11.99
CA VAL A 109 -7.67 -3.26 -10.90
C VAL A 109 -8.70 -3.28 -9.76
N GLN A 110 -9.34 -4.42 -9.54
CA GLN A 110 -10.32 -4.60 -8.47
C GLN A 110 -10.31 -6.04 -7.97
N GLY A 111 -10.04 -6.23 -6.68
CA GLY A 111 -9.98 -7.57 -6.08
C GLY A 111 -8.74 -8.39 -6.47
N ASP A 112 -8.04 -8.03 -7.56
CA ASP A 112 -6.78 -8.66 -7.97
C ASP A 112 -5.65 -8.30 -7.02
N GLU A 113 -5.08 -9.27 -6.31
CA GLU A 113 -3.96 -9.08 -5.41
C GLU A 113 -2.83 -10.05 -5.73
N ARG A 114 -1.58 -9.60 -5.60
CA ARG A 114 -0.38 -10.38 -5.90
C ARG A 114 0.69 -10.11 -4.85
N ASP A 115 1.59 -11.07 -4.68
CA ASP A 115 2.70 -10.93 -3.74
C ASP A 115 3.59 -9.75 -4.10
N ILE A 116 3.90 -9.63 -5.40
CA ILE A 116 4.72 -8.57 -5.97
C ILE A 116 3.86 -7.73 -6.92
N ILE A 117 3.81 -6.41 -6.68
CA ILE A 117 3.22 -5.45 -7.61
C ILE A 117 4.28 -4.54 -8.21
N ILE A 118 4.24 -4.39 -9.53
CA ILE A 118 5.03 -3.42 -10.27
C ILE A 118 4.11 -2.29 -10.71
N PHE A 119 4.31 -1.09 -10.16
CA PHE A 119 3.68 0.12 -10.67
C PHE A 119 4.50 0.68 -11.83
N SER A 120 3.89 0.84 -13.00
CA SER A 120 4.45 1.59 -14.12
C SER A 120 3.82 2.97 -14.18
N MET A 121 4.61 4.01 -13.89
CA MET A 121 4.16 5.40 -13.89
C MET A 121 3.55 5.78 -15.25
N GLY A 122 4.25 5.48 -16.34
CA GLY A 122 3.87 5.80 -17.70
C GLY A 122 3.94 7.29 -18.03
N TYR A 123 3.70 8.18 -17.06
CA TYR A 123 3.85 9.63 -17.19
C TYR A 123 5.30 10.07 -17.00
N GLY A 124 5.75 11.00 -17.84
CA GLY A 124 7.13 11.45 -17.89
C GLY A 124 7.25 12.82 -18.56
N ARG A 125 8.50 13.25 -18.79
CA ARG A 125 8.80 14.41 -19.64
C ARG A 125 8.50 14.06 -21.09
N ASP A 126 7.88 14.96 -21.84
CA ASP A 126 7.75 14.81 -23.28
C ASP A 126 9.08 15.13 -24.00
N LEU A 127 9.06 15.09 -25.34
CA LEU A 127 10.23 15.43 -26.17
C LEU A 127 10.73 16.87 -25.96
N SER A 128 9.90 17.77 -25.42
CA SER A 128 10.28 19.14 -25.08
C SER A 128 10.78 19.28 -23.65
N GLY A 129 10.88 18.18 -22.89
CA GLY A 129 11.29 18.16 -21.49
C GLY A 129 10.18 18.55 -20.51
N VAL A 130 8.92 18.67 -20.96
CA VAL A 130 7.81 19.16 -20.15
C VAL A 130 7.01 17.99 -19.56
N VAL A 131 6.69 18.08 -18.27
CA VAL A 131 5.77 17.15 -17.60
C VAL A 131 4.34 17.71 -17.66
N HIS A 132 3.48 17.08 -18.44
CA HIS A 132 2.08 17.49 -18.59
C HIS A 132 1.25 17.09 -17.37
N ARG A 133 0.46 18.03 -16.83
CA ARG A 133 -0.36 17.84 -15.62
C ARG A 133 -1.73 17.17 -15.89
N ARG A 134 -1.75 16.20 -16.82
CA ARG A 134 -2.95 15.49 -17.28
C ARG A 134 -2.81 13.99 -16.98
N PHE A 135 -3.09 13.60 -15.73
CA PHE A 135 -2.93 12.24 -15.22
C PHE A 135 -4.19 11.37 -15.42
N GLY A 136 -4.94 11.62 -16.49
CA GLY A 136 -6.14 10.87 -16.84
C GLY A 136 -7.16 10.81 -15.69
N TRP A 137 -7.58 9.60 -15.35
CA TRP A 137 -8.57 9.37 -14.29
C TRP A 137 -8.16 9.86 -12.90
N LEU A 138 -6.85 10.02 -12.64
CA LEU A 138 -6.40 10.57 -11.36
C LEU A 138 -6.81 12.03 -11.18
N ASN A 139 -7.00 12.79 -12.26
CA ASN A 139 -7.47 14.17 -12.17
C ASN A 139 -8.96 14.27 -11.80
N ASN A 140 -9.74 13.20 -11.96
CA ASN A 140 -11.18 13.19 -11.71
C ASN A 140 -11.51 13.00 -10.22
N ASP A 141 -12.72 13.37 -9.83
CA ASP A 141 -13.25 13.07 -8.51
C ASP A 141 -13.25 11.56 -8.25
N GLY A 142 -12.71 11.16 -7.10
CA GLY A 142 -12.50 9.74 -6.78
C GLY A 142 -11.21 9.13 -7.36
N GLY A 143 -10.39 9.88 -8.11
CA GLY A 143 -9.07 9.43 -8.58
C GLY A 143 -8.16 8.96 -7.43
N GLN A 144 -8.24 9.63 -6.28
CA GLN A 144 -7.58 9.19 -5.03
C GLN A 144 -8.00 7.77 -4.61
N ASN A 145 -9.28 7.39 -4.78
CA ASN A 145 -9.78 6.09 -4.36
C ASN A 145 -9.24 4.98 -5.28
N ARG A 146 -9.09 5.28 -6.57
CA ARG A 146 -8.41 4.37 -7.52
C ARG A 146 -6.95 4.15 -7.15
N LEU A 147 -6.25 5.23 -6.76
CA LEU A 147 -4.88 5.12 -6.23
C LEU A 147 -4.82 4.27 -4.96
N ASN A 148 -5.72 4.53 -4.00
CA ASN A 148 -5.84 3.74 -2.77
C ASN A 148 -6.01 2.24 -3.06
N VAL A 149 -6.93 1.92 -3.97
CA VAL A 149 -7.22 0.54 -4.35
C VAL A 149 -5.98 -0.09 -4.97
N ALA A 150 -5.32 0.60 -5.89
CA ALA A 150 -4.18 0.06 -6.61
C ALA A 150 -2.97 -0.20 -5.72
N ILE A 151 -2.60 0.74 -4.83
CA ILE A 151 -1.46 0.55 -3.94
C ILE A 151 -1.66 -0.61 -2.97
N SER A 152 -2.90 -0.89 -2.57
CA SER A 152 -3.20 -1.96 -1.61
C SER A 152 -3.18 -3.38 -2.21
N ARG A 153 -2.80 -3.52 -3.49
CA ARG A 153 -2.83 -4.81 -4.22
C ARG A 153 -1.61 -5.68 -3.98
N ALA A 154 -0.54 -5.08 -3.47
CA ALA A 154 0.66 -5.81 -3.09
C ALA A 154 0.46 -6.50 -1.75
N LYS A 155 0.85 -7.77 -1.65
CA LYS A 155 0.90 -8.49 -0.37
C LYS A 155 2.28 -8.45 0.29
N GLN A 156 3.36 -8.37 -0.49
CA GLN A 156 4.73 -8.47 0.02
C GLN A 156 5.72 -7.42 -0.51
N LYS A 157 5.76 -7.16 -1.82
CA LYS A 157 6.76 -6.27 -2.43
C LYS A 157 6.16 -5.32 -3.46
N ILE A 158 6.67 -4.09 -3.49
CA ILE A 158 6.34 -3.11 -4.51
C ILE A 158 7.60 -2.68 -5.25
N TYR A 159 7.51 -2.64 -6.58
CA TYR A 159 8.42 -1.88 -7.42
C TYR A 159 7.67 -0.68 -8.00
N PHE A 160 8.20 0.52 -7.82
CA PHE A 160 7.66 1.74 -8.43
C PHE A 160 8.58 2.19 -9.57
N VAL A 161 8.17 1.97 -10.82
CA VAL A 161 8.95 2.29 -12.01
C VAL A 161 8.55 3.67 -12.51
N SER A 162 9.50 4.60 -12.59
CA SER A 162 9.25 5.95 -13.09
C SER A 162 10.50 6.61 -13.67
N SER A 163 10.31 7.44 -14.69
CA SER A 163 11.32 8.31 -15.30
C SER A 163 11.38 9.73 -14.71
N LEU A 164 10.54 10.01 -13.70
CA LEU A 164 10.49 11.29 -12.99
C LEU A 164 10.98 11.12 -11.57
N PHE A 165 11.59 12.15 -10.99
CA PHE A 165 11.68 12.24 -9.54
C PHE A 165 10.39 12.83 -8.95
N PRO A 166 10.05 12.55 -7.69
CA PRO A 166 8.81 13.05 -7.09
C PRO A 166 8.65 14.57 -7.17
N GLU A 167 9.73 15.33 -6.98
CA GLU A 167 9.71 16.81 -7.03
C GLU A 167 9.45 17.38 -8.44
N GLU A 168 9.51 16.56 -9.47
CA GLU A 168 9.22 16.97 -10.84
C GLU A 168 7.72 17.03 -11.12
N LEU A 169 6.90 16.37 -10.30
CA LEU A 169 5.45 16.50 -10.33
C LEU A 169 5.04 17.81 -9.66
N LYS A 170 4.90 18.87 -10.46
CA LYS A 170 4.36 20.17 -10.04
C LYS A 170 2.83 20.12 -10.01
N VAL A 171 2.27 19.62 -8.92
CA VAL A 171 0.82 19.38 -8.76
C VAL A 171 0.20 20.08 -7.56
N ASP A 172 0.99 20.84 -6.80
CA ASP A 172 0.58 21.44 -5.52
C ASP A 172 -0.55 22.49 -5.71
N ASP A 173 -0.59 23.14 -6.87
CA ASP A 173 -1.61 24.13 -7.27
C ASP A 173 -2.89 23.50 -7.85
N LEU A 174 -2.90 22.18 -8.11
CA LEU A 174 -4.08 21.52 -8.68
C LEU A 174 -5.19 21.39 -7.64
N LYS A 175 -6.45 21.58 -8.06
CA LYS A 175 -7.62 21.32 -7.21
C LYS A 175 -7.78 19.82 -6.94
N SER A 176 -7.49 18.99 -7.94
CA SER A 176 -7.58 17.53 -7.84
C SER A 176 -6.57 16.99 -6.83
N THR A 177 -7.07 16.22 -5.89
CA THR A 177 -6.33 15.52 -4.82
C THR A 177 -5.55 14.30 -5.34
N GLY A 178 -6.02 13.63 -6.40
CA GLY A 178 -5.38 12.43 -6.95
C GLY A 178 -3.92 12.63 -7.36
N PRO A 179 -3.57 13.64 -8.17
CA PRO A 179 -2.19 13.91 -8.55
C PRO A 179 -1.29 14.30 -7.38
N LYS A 180 -1.80 15.07 -6.41
CA LYS A 180 -1.09 15.42 -5.17
C LYS A 180 -0.72 14.17 -4.39
N LEU A 181 -1.69 13.29 -4.21
CA LEU A 181 -1.52 12.03 -3.51
C LEU A 181 -0.55 11.08 -4.23
N LEU A 182 -0.52 11.11 -5.56
CA LEU A 182 0.48 10.40 -6.35
C LEU A 182 1.89 10.95 -6.10
N LYS A 183 2.07 12.28 -6.05
CA LYS A 183 3.35 12.91 -5.71
C LYS A 183 3.85 12.45 -4.34
N ASP A 184 2.99 12.44 -3.34
CA ASP A 184 3.35 12.00 -1.99
C ASP A 184 3.68 10.51 -1.94
N TYR A 185 2.91 9.67 -2.66
CA TYR A 185 3.24 8.26 -2.81
C TYR A 185 4.59 8.05 -3.49
N MET A 186 4.90 8.80 -4.55
CA MET A 186 6.22 8.76 -5.19
C MET A 186 7.34 9.18 -4.22
N ARG A 187 7.15 10.24 -3.42
CA ARG A 187 8.12 10.68 -2.40
C ARG A 187 8.39 9.57 -1.39
N TYR A 188 7.33 9.00 -0.85
CA TYR A 188 7.42 7.89 0.09
C TYR A 188 8.19 6.71 -0.50
N CYS A 189 7.80 6.27 -1.71
CA CYS A 189 8.47 5.19 -2.43
C CYS A 189 9.98 5.48 -2.60
N TYR A 190 10.31 6.69 -3.01
CA TYR A 190 11.68 7.13 -3.20
C TYR A 190 12.48 7.13 -1.89
N TYR A 191 11.93 7.63 -0.78
CA TYR A 191 12.63 7.69 0.49
C TYR A 191 12.85 6.31 1.12
N ILE A 192 11.86 5.42 1.07
CA ILE A 192 12.02 4.02 1.52
C ILE A 192 13.12 3.32 0.73
N SER A 193 13.08 3.42 -0.61
CA SER A 193 14.08 2.80 -1.48
C SER A 193 15.50 3.33 -1.24
N ASN A 194 15.64 4.59 -0.81
CA ASN A 194 16.93 5.21 -0.50
C ASN A 194 17.32 5.09 0.99
N LYS A 195 16.66 4.21 1.76
CA LYS A 195 16.93 3.97 3.20
C LYS A 195 16.86 5.25 4.05
N LYS A 196 15.91 6.13 3.75
CA LYS A 196 15.61 7.36 4.51
C LYS A 196 14.24 7.28 5.20
N PRO A 197 14.07 6.39 6.21
CA PRO A 197 12.77 6.16 6.84
C PRO A 197 12.21 7.37 7.59
N GLU A 198 13.08 8.24 8.12
CA GLU A 198 12.70 9.51 8.76
C GLU A 198 11.87 10.39 7.81
N LEU A 199 12.40 10.65 6.60
CA LEU A 199 11.71 11.46 5.59
C LEU A 199 10.45 10.78 5.06
N ALA A 200 10.46 9.44 4.98
CA ALA A 200 9.26 8.70 4.61
C ALA A 200 8.15 8.90 5.65
N ARG A 201 8.48 8.89 6.95
CA ARG A 201 7.53 9.20 8.04
C ARG A 201 7.01 10.62 7.96
N ASP A 202 7.85 11.60 7.62
CA ASP A 202 7.41 12.99 7.46
C ASP A 202 6.34 13.14 6.37
N VAL A 203 6.51 12.46 5.23
CA VAL A 203 5.49 12.42 4.17
C VAL A 203 4.17 11.86 4.72
N LEU A 204 4.22 10.85 5.58
CA LEU A 204 3.00 10.31 6.21
C LEU A 204 2.36 11.31 7.14
N ASN A 205 3.15 11.92 8.01
CA ASN A 205 2.68 12.91 8.97
C ASN A 205 2.01 14.10 8.27
N GLN A 206 2.56 14.55 7.14
CA GLN A 206 1.93 15.60 6.31
C GLN A 206 0.59 15.16 5.74
N LEU A 207 0.49 13.95 5.22
CA LEU A 207 -0.79 13.37 4.80
C LEU A 207 -1.76 13.31 5.98
N HIS A 208 -1.30 12.99 7.20
CA HIS A 208 -2.11 12.99 8.42
C HIS A 208 -2.63 14.40 8.78
N ALA A 209 -1.77 15.42 8.73
CA ALA A 209 -2.08 16.82 9.07
C ALA A 209 -3.09 17.46 8.11
N GLU A 210 -3.00 17.20 6.81
CA GLU A 210 -3.94 17.80 5.83
C GLU A 210 -5.34 17.17 5.88
N GLY A 211 -5.46 15.96 6.44
CA GLY A 211 -6.75 15.29 6.67
C GLY A 211 -7.38 15.58 8.03
N SER A 212 -6.71 16.32 8.92
CA SER A 212 -7.16 16.61 10.29
C SER A 212 -7.83 17.99 10.43
N ASN A 213 -8.49 18.45 9.36
CA ASN A 213 -9.55 19.47 9.48
C ASN A 213 -10.96 18.86 9.60
N HIS A 214 -11.09 17.54 9.70
CA HIS A 214 -12.32 16.88 10.14
C HIS A 214 -11.99 15.81 11.19
N ALA A 215 -12.34 16.15 12.43
CA ALA A 215 -12.22 15.37 13.66
C ALA A 215 -10.76 15.03 14.05
N GLU A 216 -10.21 15.78 15.01
CA GLU A 216 -9.52 15.13 16.11
C GLU A 216 -10.47 14.02 16.60
N GLU A 217 -10.20 12.76 16.27
CA GLU A 217 -10.77 11.64 17.01
C GLU A 217 -10.33 11.87 18.45
N VAL A 218 -11.22 12.45 19.26
CA VAL A 218 -11.06 12.51 20.71
C VAL A 218 -10.87 11.05 21.12
N LEU A 219 -9.62 10.68 21.42
CA LEU A 219 -9.32 9.34 21.90
C LEU A 219 -10.24 9.08 23.09
N SER A 220 -11.12 8.09 22.97
CA SER A 220 -12.02 7.71 24.06
C SER A 220 -11.22 7.51 25.34
N ASP A 221 -11.75 7.92 26.49
CA ASP A 221 -11.13 7.74 27.80
C ASP A 221 -10.65 6.29 28.03
N LEU A 222 -11.35 5.32 27.44
CA LEU A 222 -10.97 3.91 27.40
C LEU A 222 -9.58 3.69 26.75
N VAL A 223 -9.37 4.26 25.57
CA VAL A 223 -8.13 4.11 24.79
C VAL A 223 -6.96 4.76 25.53
N LEU A 224 -7.20 5.92 26.15
CA LEU A 224 -6.21 6.62 26.96
C LEU A 224 -5.84 5.84 28.24
N ASP A 225 -6.82 5.26 28.94
CA ASP A 225 -6.57 4.45 30.15
C ASP A 225 -5.77 3.18 29.83
N ILE A 226 -6.12 2.45 28.75
CA ILE A 226 -5.36 1.27 28.32
C ILE A 226 -3.93 1.66 27.96
N LYS A 227 -3.74 2.75 27.20
CA LYS A 227 -2.42 3.26 26.83
C LYS A 227 -1.56 3.54 28.06
N GLN A 228 -2.06 4.35 29.00
CA GLN A 228 -1.31 4.73 30.20
C GLN A 228 -0.92 3.50 31.04
N ARG A 229 -1.80 2.51 31.13
CA ARG A 229 -1.50 1.27 31.87
C ARG A 229 -0.44 0.43 31.18
N LEU A 230 -0.45 0.34 29.85
CA LEU A 230 0.60 -0.37 29.12
C LEU A 230 1.95 0.34 29.22
N GLU A 231 1.98 1.67 29.10
CA GLU A 231 3.19 2.48 29.25
C GLU A 231 3.79 2.36 30.67
N ARG A 232 2.94 2.32 31.71
CA ARG A 232 3.39 2.03 33.10
C ARG A 232 4.02 0.66 33.30
N ASN A 233 3.81 -0.27 32.36
CA ASN A 233 4.42 -1.60 32.38
C ASN A 233 5.59 -1.71 31.40
N ASN A 234 6.22 -0.57 31.05
CA ASN A 234 7.37 -0.48 30.13
C ASN A 234 7.09 -0.95 28.70
N TYR A 235 5.83 -0.98 28.27
CA TYR A 235 5.51 -1.21 26.85
C TYR A 235 5.47 0.11 26.09
N ILE A 236 6.01 0.11 24.87
CA ILE A 236 5.91 1.25 23.97
C ILE A 236 4.60 1.10 23.19
N VAL A 237 3.69 2.05 23.38
CA VAL A 237 2.36 1.99 22.75
C VAL A 237 2.20 3.12 21.76
N LYS A 238 1.78 2.76 20.55
CA LYS A 238 1.42 3.69 19.48
C LYS A 238 -0.10 3.72 19.33
N THR A 239 -0.67 4.90 19.19
CA THR A 239 -2.12 5.13 19.05
C THR A 239 -2.50 5.34 17.59
N SER A 240 -3.76 5.03 17.25
CA SER A 240 -4.37 5.38 15.96
C SER A 240 -3.57 4.90 14.75
N ILE A 241 -3.16 3.62 14.78
CA ILE A 241 -2.43 3.01 13.67
C ILE A 241 -3.41 2.62 12.57
N GLY A 242 -3.29 3.26 11.41
CA GLY A 242 -4.23 3.09 10.31
C GLY A 242 -5.37 4.10 10.33
N ILE A 243 -6.13 4.19 9.24
CA ILE A 243 -7.05 5.31 8.91
C ILE A 243 -8.39 4.84 8.34
N GLY A 244 -9.45 5.40 8.92
CA GLY A 244 -10.85 5.09 8.65
C GLY A 244 -11.29 3.84 9.40
N ARG A 245 -12.26 3.11 8.85
CA ARG A 245 -12.85 1.87 9.42
C ARG A 245 -11.91 0.67 9.64
N TYR A 246 -10.61 0.81 9.38
CA TYR A 246 -9.59 -0.24 9.57
C TYR A 246 -8.44 0.23 10.48
N SER A 247 -8.68 1.23 11.33
CA SER A 247 -7.71 1.69 12.32
C SER A 247 -7.59 0.68 13.48
N ILE A 248 -6.39 0.59 14.04
CA ILE A 248 -6.09 -0.07 15.30
C ILE A 248 -5.93 1.04 16.33
N ASN A 249 -6.71 0.99 17.41
CA ASN A 249 -6.72 2.06 18.41
C ASN A 249 -5.37 2.16 19.13
N LEU A 250 -4.77 1.02 19.48
CA LEU A 250 -3.46 0.93 20.14
C LEU A 250 -2.64 -0.21 19.55
N ALA A 251 -1.33 -0.07 19.40
CA ALA A 251 -0.46 -1.21 19.17
C ALA A 251 0.80 -1.16 20.02
N VAL A 252 1.23 -2.33 20.47
CA VAL A 252 2.42 -2.53 21.28
C VAL A 252 3.61 -2.76 20.35
N TYR A 253 4.56 -1.83 20.43
CA TYR A 253 5.77 -1.81 19.63
C TYR A 253 6.95 -2.38 20.41
N ASP A 254 7.71 -3.26 19.76
CA ASP A 254 8.97 -3.78 20.28
C ASP A 254 10.16 -3.11 19.57
N GLN A 255 11.02 -2.45 20.35
CA GLN A 255 12.22 -1.79 19.85
C GLN A 255 13.34 -2.78 19.48
N GLU A 256 13.37 -3.97 20.08
CA GLU A 256 14.43 -4.97 19.81
C GLU A 256 14.22 -5.64 18.45
N THR A 257 12.97 -5.99 18.13
CA THR A 257 12.60 -6.61 16.85
C THR A 257 12.13 -5.61 15.80
N LEU A 258 12.03 -4.32 16.14
CA LEU A 258 11.49 -3.24 15.31
C LEU A 258 10.10 -3.57 14.72
N SER A 259 9.27 -4.32 15.46
CA SER A 259 7.98 -4.84 14.98
C SER A 259 6.86 -4.68 16.00
N TYR A 260 5.61 -4.77 15.54
CA TYR A 260 4.44 -4.72 16.41
C TYR A 260 4.07 -6.12 16.90
N LYS A 261 4.03 -6.29 18.22
CA LYS A 261 3.66 -7.57 18.84
C LYS A 261 2.15 -7.79 18.92
N LEU A 262 1.40 -6.72 19.13
CA LEU A 262 -0.04 -6.79 19.33
C LEU A 262 -0.73 -5.51 18.90
N GLY A 263 -1.75 -5.62 18.06
CA GLY A 263 -2.74 -4.56 17.83
C GLY A 263 -3.95 -4.75 18.75
N ILE A 264 -4.41 -3.67 19.37
CA ILE A 264 -5.57 -3.62 20.26
C ILE A 264 -6.63 -2.73 19.60
N ILE A 265 -7.80 -3.32 19.38
CA ILE A 265 -8.97 -2.64 18.84
C ILE A 265 -9.94 -2.42 20.01
N CYS A 266 -10.23 -1.17 20.31
CA CYS A 266 -11.17 -0.76 21.33
C CYS A 266 -12.52 -0.51 20.67
N ASP A 267 -13.53 -1.27 21.08
CA ASP A 267 -14.91 -1.04 20.65
C ASP A 267 -15.47 0.14 21.44
N VAL A 268 -15.32 1.34 20.87
CA VAL A 268 -15.95 2.57 21.33
C VAL A 268 -17.24 2.69 20.53
N ASP A 269 -18.37 2.92 21.19
CA ASP A 269 -19.75 2.95 20.64
C ASP A 269 -19.96 4.01 19.53
N GLU A 270 -19.24 3.92 18.41
CA GLU A 270 -19.33 4.85 17.29
C GLU A 270 -20.18 4.24 16.16
N VAL A 271 -21.45 4.66 16.21
CA VAL A 271 -22.47 4.56 15.16
C VAL A 271 -23.01 3.14 14.87
N LYS A 272 -24.13 2.82 15.52
CA LYS A 272 -24.97 1.66 15.22
C LYS A 272 -25.65 1.79 13.84
N THR A 273 -24.96 1.42 12.77
CA THR A 273 -25.58 1.16 11.47
C THR A 273 -25.97 -0.32 11.33
N ALA A 274 -26.95 -0.64 10.48
CA ALA A 274 -27.44 -2.01 10.27
C ALA A 274 -26.34 -3.01 9.81
N ASN A 275 -25.20 -2.52 9.31
CA ASN A 275 -24.09 -3.33 8.80
C ASN A 275 -22.88 -3.47 9.76
N SER A 276 -22.92 -2.85 10.95
CA SER A 276 -21.79 -2.75 11.89
C SER A 276 -21.14 -4.11 12.21
N ARG A 277 -21.94 -5.18 12.38
CA ARG A 277 -21.42 -6.54 12.64
C ARG A 277 -20.62 -7.13 11.48
N ARG A 278 -21.01 -6.83 10.24
CA ARG A 278 -20.33 -7.33 9.05
C ARG A 278 -18.99 -6.61 8.87
N ASP A 279 -18.99 -5.30 9.08
CA ASP A 279 -17.80 -4.46 8.97
C ASP A 279 -16.71 -4.83 10.00
N LEU A 280 -17.11 -5.17 11.24
CA LEU A 280 -16.21 -5.67 12.29
C LEU A 280 -15.46 -6.95 11.90
N ILE A 281 -16.17 -7.93 11.31
CA ILE A 281 -15.59 -9.19 10.86
C ILE A 281 -14.62 -8.96 9.69
N HIS A 282 -14.96 -8.04 8.79
CA HIS A 282 -14.09 -7.70 7.65
C HIS A 282 -12.80 -7.01 8.09
N GLN A 283 -12.84 -6.12 9.09
CA GLN A 283 -11.64 -5.47 9.62
C GLN A 283 -10.66 -6.47 10.24
N GLU A 284 -11.14 -7.38 11.08
CA GLU A 284 -10.27 -8.40 11.68
C GLU A 284 -9.69 -9.35 10.65
N LYS A 285 -10.50 -9.83 9.69
CA LYS A 285 -10.00 -10.70 8.61
C LYS A 285 -8.93 -10.00 7.78
N TYR A 286 -9.15 -8.73 7.44
CA TYR A 286 -8.22 -7.93 6.64
C TYR A 286 -6.86 -7.72 7.32
N LEU A 287 -6.87 -7.47 8.64
CA LEU A 287 -5.65 -7.27 9.43
C LEU A 287 -4.95 -8.60 9.76
N LYS A 288 -5.69 -9.66 10.10
CA LYS A 288 -5.14 -11.02 10.33
C LYS A 288 -4.47 -11.59 9.07
N ALA A 289 -5.03 -11.33 7.88
CA ALA A 289 -4.41 -11.71 6.60
C ALA A 289 -3.04 -11.03 6.35
N ARG A 290 -2.69 -9.99 7.12
CA ARG A 290 -1.41 -9.27 7.08
C ARG A 290 -0.54 -9.57 8.31
N ASN A 291 -0.72 -10.75 8.91
CA ASN A 291 0.03 -11.24 10.07
C ASN A 291 -0.06 -10.38 11.34
N TRP A 292 -1.10 -9.54 11.48
CA TRP A 292 -1.34 -8.86 12.75
C TRP A 292 -1.91 -9.82 13.80
N LYS A 293 -1.23 -9.90 14.95
CA LYS A 293 -1.83 -10.41 16.18
C LYS A 293 -2.75 -9.33 16.74
N LEU A 294 -4.04 -9.62 16.88
CA LEU A 294 -5.05 -8.65 17.29
C LEU A 294 -5.78 -9.09 18.55
N TYR A 295 -6.06 -8.14 19.44
CA TYR A 295 -6.94 -8.31 20.58
C TYR A 295 -8.03 -7.25 20.57
N ARG A 296 -9.28 -7.65 20.76
CA ARG A 296 -10.41 -6.72 20.83
C ARG A 296 -10.84 -6.52 22.28
N VAL A 297 -10.89 -5.27 22.70
CA VAL A 297 -11.40 -4.87 24.00
C VAL A 297 -12.76 -4.24 23.80
N PHE A 298 -13.80 -4.85 24.36
CA PHE A 298 -15.13 -4.24 24.42
C PHE A 298 -15.19 -3.28 25.60
N ALA A 299 -15.73 -2.08 25.40
CA ALA A 299 -15.92 -1.12 26.49
C ALA A 299 -16.67 -1.74 27.67
N SER A 300 -17.74 -2.52 27.41
CA SER A 300 -18.49 -3.24 28.44
C SER A 300 -17.62 -4.16 29.29
N ASN A 301 -16.70 -4.92 28.67
CA ASN A 301 -15.81 -5.82 29.40
C ASN A 301 -14.77 -5.04 30.20
N TRP A 302 -14.27 -3.94 29.64
CA TRP A 302 -13.34 -3.07 30.33
C TRP A 302 -13.96 -2.44 31.58
N TYR A 303 -15.22 -1.97 31.50
CA TYR A 303 -15.92 -1.43 32.66
C TYR A 303 -16.23 -2.47 33.74
N ILE A 304 -16.43 -3.74 33.35
CA ILE A 304 -16.73 -4.83 34.29
C ILE A 304 -15.46 -5.31 35.00
N ASP A 305 -14.37 -5.58 34.26
CA ASP A 305 -13.14 -6.14 34.85
C ASP A 305 -11.88 -5.73 34.06
N GLN A 306 -11.37 -4.54 34.39
CA GLN A 306 -10.14 -3.99 33.81
C GLN A 306 -8.91 -4.88 34.06
N ALA A 307 -8.86 -5.56 35.21
CA ALA A 307 -7.70 -6.35 35.61
C ALA A 307 -7.59 -7.63 34.76
N LYS A 308 -8.73 -8.24 34.45
CA LYS A 308 -8.81 -9.41 33.56
C LYS A 308 -8.44 -9.06 32.13
N GLU A 309 -8.97 -7.97 31.58
CA GLU A 309 -8.64 -7.51 30.22
C GLU A 309 -7.15 -7.18 30.08
N MET A 310 -6.56 -6.49 31.07
CA MET A 310 -5.11 -6.24 31.09
C MET A 310 -4.27 -7.50 31.20
N ARG A 311 -4.75 -8.53 31.92
CA ARG A 311 -4.05 -9.83 31.99
C ARG A 311 -4.05 -10.52 30.63
N ASN A 312 -5.19 -10.56 29.94
CA ASN A 312 -5.30 -11.12 28.60
C ASN A 312 -4.39 -10.40 27.60
N ILE A 313 -4.36 -9.07 27.63
CA ILE A 313 -3.47 -8.27 26.79
C ILE A 313 -2.01 -8.65 27.04
N ARG A 314 -1.59 -8.75 28.32
CA ARG A 314 -0.21 -9.14 28.68
C ARG A 314 0.14 -10.56 28.24
N ASP A 315 -0.76 -11.51 28.42
CA ASP A 315 -0.52 -12.90 28.01
C ASP A 315 -0.43 -13.05 26.48
N LEU A 316 -1.04 -12.14 25.73
CA LEU A 316 -0.89 -12.06 24.27
C LEU A 316 0.37 -11.32 23.81
N ILE A 317 1.00 -10.51 24.66
CA ILE A 317 2.27 -9.81 24.34
C ILE A 317 3.49 -10.70 24.62
N LYS A 318 3.38 -11.65 25.56
CA LYS A 318 4.39 -12.69 25.80
C LYS A 318 4.58 -13.58 24.57
#